data_AF-A0A125Q9K0-F1
#
_entry.id   AF-A0A125Q9K0-F1
#
_cell.length_a   1.000
_cell.length_b   1.000
_cell.length_c   1.000
_cell.angle_alpha   90.00
_cell.angle_beta   90.00
_cell.angle_gamma   90.00
#
_symmetry.space_group_name_H-M   'P 1'
#
loop_
_entity.id
_entity.type
_entity.pdbx_description
1 polymer ?
#
loop_
_entity_poly.entity_id
_entity_poly.type
_entity_poly.pdbx_seq_one_letter_code
_entity_poly.pdbx_strand_id
1 'polypeptide(L)' 'MQSCTDADGKPWSCGICATRELRNCIRGREVTCEEKALDRYKRMLAICELPDGSDINAWMVR' A
#
# COMPACT_ATOMS: atom_id res chain seq x y z
N MET A 1 -1.24 9.34 13.41
CA MET A 1 -0.91 7.91 13.18
C MET A 1 -2.21 7.12 13.21
N GLN A 2 -2.36 6.11 12.34
CA GLN A 2 -3.59 5.29 12.31
C GLN A 2 -3.39 4.04 13.17
N SER A 3 -4.34 3.79 14.06
CA SER A 3 -4.37 2.62 14.95
C SER A 3 -5.60 1.77 14.60
N CYS A 4 -5.41 0.46 14.58
CA CYS A 4 -6.44 -0.54 14.37
C CYS A 4 -6.56 -1.41 15.64
N THR A 5 -7.52 -2.32 15.64
CA THR A 5 -7.66 -3.34 16.67
C THR A 5 -7.23 -4.67 16.09
N ASP A 6 -6.34 -5.39 16.77
CA ASP A 6 -5.96 -6.75 16.37
C ASP A 6 -7.05 -7.79 16.71
N ALA A 7 -6.79 -9.05 16.38
CA ALA A 7 -7.73 -10.15 16.64
C ALA A 7 -8.02 -10.37 18.15
N ASP A 8 -7.10 -9.95 19.02
CA ASP A 8 -7.22 -10.05 20.48
C ASP A 8 -7.86 -8.79 21.11
N GLY A 9 -8.35 -7.85 20.29
CA GLY A 9 -8.97 -6.62 20.79
C GLY A 9 -7.96 -5.54 21.21
N LYS A 10 -6.67 -5.72 20.95
CA LYS A 10 -5.63 -4.78 21.40
C LYS A 10 -5.36 -3.70 20.34
N PRO A 11 -4.99 -2.48 20.78
CA PRO A 11 -4.54 -1.44 19.87
C PRO A 11 -3.28 -1.87 19.13
N TRP A 12 -3.32 -1.82 17.81
CA TRP A 12 -2.21 -2.13 16.93
C TRP A 12 -1.93 -0.95 16.00
N SER A 13 -0.65 -0.61 15.82
CA SER A 13 -0.22 0.53 14.99
C SER A 13 -0.23 0.19 13.49
N CYS A 14 -1.37 -0.26 12.98
CA CYS A 14 -1.54 -0.76 11.62
C CYS A 14 -1.01 0.19 10.54
N GLY A 15 -1.19 1.51 10.68
CA GLY A 15 -0.67 2.47 9.70
C GLY A 15 0.87 2.47 9.61
N ILE A 16 1.55 2.32 10.76
CA ILE A 16 3.03 2.25 10.81
C ILE A 16 3.49 0.91 10.24
N CYS A 17 2.83 -0.19 10.62
CA CYS A 17 3.14 -1.51 10.10
C CYS A 17 2.94 -1.58 8.58
N ALA A 18 1.79 -1.14 8.06
CA ALA A 18 1.52 -1.10 6.63
C ALA A 18 2.56 -0.26 5.87
N THR A 19 2.94 0.91 6.38
CA THR A 19 3.97 1.75 5.76
C THR A 19 5.33 1.05 5.74
N ARG A 20 5.69 0.36 6.83
CA ARG A 20 6.95 -0.39 6.93
C ARG A 20 6.98 -1.57 5.96
N GLU A 21 5.91 -2.34 5.89
CA GLU A 21 5.80 -3.49 4.99
C GLU A 21 5.81 -3.04 3.53
N LEU A 22 5.07 -1.98 3.18
CA LEU A 22 5.12 -1.40 1.84
C LEU A 22 6.54 -0.96 1.46
N ARG A 23 7.28 -0.32 2.38
CA ARG A 23 8.67 0.09 2.16
C ARG A 23 9.64 -1.07 2.02
N ASN A 24 9.35 -2.22 2.62
CA ASN A 24 10.17 -3.44 2.53
C ASN A 24 9.86 -4.26 1.28
N CYS A 25 8.56 -4.35 0.94
CA CYS A 25 8.15 -4.48 -0.46
C CYS A 25 8.76 -3.31 -1.26
N ILE A 26 8.73 -3.16 -2.57
CA ILE A 26 9.34 -2.00 -3.32
C ILE A 26 10.84 -1.62 -3.08
N ARG A 27 11.52 -1.98 -1.97
CA ARG A 27 12.88 -1.53 -1.63
C ARG A 27 13.86 -1.98 -2.69
N GLY A 28 14.55 -1.02 -3.30
CA GLY A 28 15.55 -1.29 -4.34
C GLY A 28 14.95 -1.87 -5.63
N ARG A 29 13.63 -1.79 -5.81
CA ARG A 29 12.92 -2.23 -7.01
C ARG A 29 12.31 -1.01 -7.70
N GLU A 30 12.41 -0.99 -9.01
CA GLU A 30 11.67 -0.02 -9.83
C GLU A 30 10.20 -0.39 -9.82
N VAL A 31 9.32 0.60 -9.63
CA VAL A 31 7.87 0.41 -9.59
C VAL A 31 7.29 1.13 -10.78
N THR A 32 6.45 0.43 -11.56
CA THR A 32 5.71 1.03 -12.66
C THR A 32 4.29 1.32 -12.18
N CYS A 33 3.84 2.56 -12.34
CA CYS A 33 2.48 2.96 -11.97
C CYS A 33 1.73 3.47 -13.20
N GLU A 34 0.54 2.91 -13.44
CA GLU A 34 -0.36 3.35 -14.49
C GLU A 34 -1.49 4.20 -13.87
N GLU A 35 -1.58 5.46 -14.29
CA GLU A 35 -2.68 6.34 -13.90
C GLU A 35 -4.00 5.83 -14.46
N LYS A 36 -5.01 5.72 -13.60
CA LYS A 36 -6.36 5.27 -13.97
C LYS A 36 -7.38 6.40 -13.94
N ALA A 37 -7.27 7.31 -12.98
CA ALA A 37 -8.22 8.40 -12.82
C ALA A 37 -7.69 9.49 -11.87
N LEU A 38 -8.41 10.61 -11.83
CA LEU A 38 -8.34 11.57 -10.72
C LEU A 38 -9.58 11.41 -9.84
N ASP A 39 -9.39 11.44 -8.53
CA ASP A 39 -10.52 11.49 -7.60
C ASP A 39 -11.16 12.90 -7.54
N ARG A 40 -12.28 13.04 -6.81
CA ARG A 40 -12.98 14.32 -6.65
C ARG A 40 -12.14 15.44 -6.01
N TYR A 41 -11.05 15.09 -5.33
CA TYR A 41 -10.09 16.00 -4.71
C TYR A 41 -8.89 16.26 -5.63
N LYS A 42 -8.96 15.84 -6.90
CA LYS A 42 -7.90 15.95 -7.90
C LYS A 42 -6.62 15.21 -7.53
N ARG A 43 -6.72 14.11 -6.78
CA ARG A 43 -5.59 13.22 -6.50
C ARG A 43 -5.55 12.12 -7.55
N MET A 44 -4.34 11.83 -8.06
CA MET A 44 -4.10 10.72 -8.98
C MET A 44 -4.37 9.38 -8.30
N LEU A 45 -5.19 8.55 -8.95
CA LEU A 45 -5.41 7.15 -8.65
C LEU A 45 -4.63 6.34 -9.68
N ALA A 46 -3.69 5.51 -9.22
CA ALA A 46 -2.87 4.66 -10.06
C ALA A 46 -2.84 3.22 -9.52
N ILE A 47 -2.62 2.27 -10.42
CA ILE A 47 -2.26 0.90 -10.07
C ILE A 47 -0.76 0.77 -10.28
N CYS A 48 -0.07 0.23 -9.28
CA CYS A 48 1.38 0.10 -9.30
C CYS A 48 1.78 -1.38 -9.23
N GLU A 49 2.74 -1.74 -10.07
CA GLU A 49 3.22 -3.10 -10.24
C GLU A 49 4.73 -3.18 -10.01
N LEU A 50 5.17 -4.31 -9.48
CA LEU A 50 6.59 -4.67 -9.39
C LEU A 50 7.10 -5.21 -10.75
N PRO A 51 8.43 -5.28 -10.96
CA PRO A 51 9.00 -5.74 -12.23
C PRO A 51 8.64 -7.19 -12.61
N ASP A 52 8.20 -7.99 -11.64
CA ASP A 52 7.71 -9.35 -11.83
C ASP A 52 6.22 -9.43 -12.19
N GLY A 53 5.54 -8.30 -12.35
CA GLY A 53 4.10 -8.19 -12.64
C GLY A 53 3.20 -8.28 -11.42
N SER A 54 3.75 -8.23 -10.20
CA SER A 54 2.94 -8.28 -8.97
C SER A 54 2.25 -6.94 -8.70
N ASP A 55 0.92 -6.96 -8.55
CA ASP A 55 0.12 -5.81 -8.10
C ASP A 55 0.38 -5.50 -6.60
N ILE A 56 0.91 -4.31 -6.33
CA ILE A 56 1.24 -3.85 -4.98
C ILE A 56 -0.02 -3.67 -4.12
N ASN A 57 -1.11 -3.18 -4.71
CA ASN A 57 -2.38 -2.98 -3.99
C ASN A 57 -2.96 -4.32 -3.54
N ALA A 58 -2.98 -5.32 -4.43
CA ALA A 58 -3.46 -6.66 -4.11
C ALA A 58 -2.59 -7.34 -3.03
N TRP A 59 -1.27 -7.11 -3.06
CA TRP A 59 -0.36 -7.61 -2.04
C TRP A 59 -0.62 -6.98 -0.65
N MET A 60 -0.91 -5.67 -0.60
CA MET A 60 -1.11 -4.93 0.66
C MET A 60 -2.37 -5.33 1.44
N VAL A 61 -3.39 -5.87 0.77
CA VAL A 61 -4.70 -6.19 1.38
C VAL A 61 -4.90 -7.66 1.67
N ARG A 62 -3.89 -8.48 1.40
CA ARG A 62 -3.91 -9.93 1.62
C ARG A 62 -3.56 -10.29 3.05
#